data_AF-A0A0P9GBD8-F1
#
_entry.id   AF-A0A0P9GBD8-F1
#
_cell.length_a   1.000
_cell.length_b   1.000
_cell.length_c   1.000
_cell.angle_alpha   90.00
_cell.angle_beta   90.00
_cell.angle_gamma   90.00
#
_symmetry.space_group_name_H-M   'P 1'
#
loop_
_entity.id
_entity.type
_entity.pdbx_description
1 polymer ?
#
loop_
_entity_poly.entity_id
_entity_poly.type
_entity_poly.pdbx_seq_one_letter_code
_entity_poly.pdbx_strand_id
1 'polypeptide(L)' 'MNNNITDEQAQQLLDGIVQICEQLDLESTQILDGLSRSLLSAAQAFGTKDLNVQIDNVGKVTVKLQD' A
#
# COMPACT_ATOMS: atom_id res chain seq x y z
N MET A 1 -0.98 -14.69 16.91
CA MET A 1 -0.63 -13.26 17.06
C MET A 1 -1.17 -12.54 15.86
N ASN A 2 -1.92 -11.44 16.05
CA ASN A 2 -2.46 -10.68 14.92
C ASN A 2 -1.32 -9.77 14.42
N ASN A 3 -0.73 -10.09 13.27
CA ASN A 3 0.39 -9.35 12.69
C ASN A 3 -0.05 -8.12 11.88
N ASN A 4 -1.29 -7.66 12.09
CA ASN A 4 -1.90 -6.56 11.36
C ASN A 4 -1.85 -5.27 12.20
N ILE A 5 -1.77 -4.13 11.52
CA ILE A 5 -1.92 -2.82 12.14
C ILE A 5 -3.35 -2.65 12.69
N THR A 6 -3.53 -1.75 13.67
CA THR A 6 -4.85 -1.39 14.19
C THR A 6 -5.62 -0.50 13.21
N ASP A 7 -6.94 -0.38 13.39
CA ASP A 7 -7.78 0.52 12.58
C ASP A 7 -7.32 1.97 12.68
N GLU A 8 -6.90 2.41 13.88
CA GLU A 8 -6.35 3.76 14.10
C GLU A 8 -5.05 3.98 13.32
N GLN A 9 -4.14 2.99 13.33
CA GLN A 9 -2.89 3.06 12.56
C GLN A 9 -3.17 3.06 11.06
N ALA A 10 -4.15 2.29 10.60
CA ALA A 10 -4.57 2.27 9.20
C ALA A 10 -5.14 3.62 8.77
N GLN A 11 -5.96 4.25 9.62
CA GLN A 11 -6.51 5.58 9.36
C GLN A 11 -5.40 6.64 9.32
N GLN A 12 -4.48 6.65 10.28
CA GLN A 12 -3.36 7.59 10.30
C GLN A 12 -2.47 7.46 9.05
N LEU A 13 -2.25 6.22 8.59
CA LEU A 13 -1.50 5.96 7.36
C LEU A 13 -2.24 6.53 6.13
N LEU A 14 -3.56 6.29 6.05
CA LEU A 14 -4.39 6.82 4.97
C LEU A 14 -4.39 8.36 4.97
N ASP A 15 -4.55 8.99 6.12
CA ASP A 15 -4.55 10.45 6.25
C ASP A 15 -3.22 11.04 5.76
N GLY A 16 -2.09 10.43 6.12
CA GLY A 16 -0.77 10.85 5.64
C GLY A 16 -0.59 10.67 4.13
N ILE A 17 -1.08 9.57 3.56
CA ILE A 17 -1.09 9.35 2.11
C ILE A 17 -1.91 10.43 1.40
N VAL A 18 -3.15 10.67 1.86
CA VAL A 18 -4.06 11.65 1.27
C VAL A 18 -3.44 13.04 1.31
N GLN A 19 -2.90 13.46 2.47
CA GLN A 19 -2.26 14.75 2.62
C GLN A 19 -1.11 14.97 1.62
N ILE A 20 -0.26 13.97 1.42
CA ILE A 20 0.84 14.06 0.45
C ILE A 20 0.30 14.12 -0.98
N CYS A 21 -0.70 13.30 -1.31
CA CYS A 21 -1.29 13.29 -2.65
C CYS A 21 -1.96 14.62 -3.00
N GLU A 22 -2.65 15.25 -2.04
CA GLU A 22 -3.23 16.59 -2.19
C GLU A 22 -2.15 17.66 -2.36
N GLN A 23 -1.06 17.60 -1.58
CA GLN A 23 0.07 18.53 -1.72
C GLN A 23 0.76 18.46 -3.08
N LEU A 24 0.73 17.28 -3.70
CA LEU A 24 1.30 17.02 -5.03
C LEU A 24 0.31 17.26 -6.16
N ASP A 25 -0.93 17.67 -5.86
CA ASP A 25 -2.01 17.89 -6.83
C ASP A 25 -2.24 16.68 -7.76
N LEU A 26 -2.27 15.48 -7.17
CA LEU A 26 -2.40 14.22 -7.91
C LEU A 26 -3.86 13.89 -8.21
N GLU A 27 -4.12 13.50 -9.45
CA GLU A 27 -5.39 12.92 -9.86
C GLU A 27 -5.56 11.51 -9.31
N SER A 28 -6.81 11.06 -9.13
CA SER A 28 -7.12 9.76 -8.52
C SER A 28 -6.41 8.58 -9.21
N THR A 29 -6.25 8.61 -10.54
CA THR A 29 -5.54 7.57 -11.29
C THR A 29 -4.04 7.57 -11.00
N GLN A 30 -3.43 8.73 -10.77
CA GLN A 30 -2.01 8.87 -10.43
C GLN A 30 -1.75 8.42 -9.00
N ILE A 31 -2.68 8.68 -8.07
CA ILE A 31 -2.63 8.18 -6.70
C ILE A 31 -2.57 6.65 -6.69
N LEU A 32 -3.48 5.99 -7.41
CA LEU A 32 -3.53 4.53 -7.47
C LEU A 32 -2.27 3.91 -8.10
N ASP A 33 -1.72 4.50 -9.17
CA ASP A 33 -0.43 4.08 -9.74
C ASP A 33 0.72 4.26 -8.72
N GLY A 34 0.78 5.41 -8.06
CA GLY A 34 1.78 5.72 -7.04
C GLY A 34 1.74 4.76 -5.85
N LEU A 35 0.55 4.43 -5.34
CA LEU A 35 0.36 3.46 -4.26
C LEU A 35 0.80 2.05 -4.67
N SER A 36 0.48 1.65 -5.89
CA SER A 36 0.89 0.34 -6.43
C SER A 36 2.41 0.20 -6.49
N ARG A 37 3.11 1.25 -6.96
CA ARG A 37 4.59 1.29 -7.00
C ARG A 37 5.20 1.40 -5.60
N SER A 38 4.58 2.17 -4.72
CA SER A 38 5.04 2.34 -3.34
C SER A 38 4.98 1.03 -2.57
N LEU A 39 3.94 0.23 -2.79
CA LEU A 39 3.79 -1.08 -2.18
C LEU A 39 4.87 -2.06 -2.66
N LEU A 40 5.19 -2.02 -3.94
CA LEU A 40 6.29 -2.79 -4.51
C LEU A 40 7.64 -2.39 -3.91
N SER A 41 7.92 -1.08 -3.86
CA SER A 41 9.16 -0.53 -3.29
C SER A 41 9.27 -0.80 -1.78
N ALA A 42 8.17 -0.71 -1.05
CA ALA A 42 8.10 -1.02 0.37
C ALA A 42 8.43 -2.50 0.62
N ALA A 43 7.90 -3.41 -0.20
CA ALA A 43 8.22 -4.83 -0.08
C ALA A 43 9.73 -5.08 -0.21
N GLN A 44 10.39 -4.44 -1.18
CA GLN A 44 11.84 -4.49 -1.34
C GLN A 44 12.59 -3.86 -0.15
N ALA A 45 12.19 -2.66 0.26
CA ALA A 45 12.86 -1.89 1.32
C ALA A 45 12.78 -2.57 2.69
N PHE A 46 11.66 -3.23 2.99
CA PHE A 46 11.45 -3.96 4.25
C PHE A 46 11.87 -5.43 4.18
N GLY A 47 12.48 -5.86 3.05
CA GLY A 47 13.05 -7.19 2.91
C GLY A 47 12.02 -8.33 2.83
N THR A 48 10.77 -8.04 2.44
CA THR A 48 9.78 -9.10 2.18
C THR A 48 9.78 -9.48 0.70
N LYS A 49 9.93 -10.76 0.42
CA LYS A 49 9.91 -11.31 -0.96
C LYS A 49 8.50 -11.61 -1.46
N ASP A 50 7.54 -11.69 -0.55
CA ASP A 50 6.15 -11.98 -0.84
C ASP A 50 5.30 -10.75 -0.48
N LEU A 51 4.62 -10.21 -1.49
CA LEU A 51 3.61 -9.18 -1.32
C LEU A 51 2.23 -9.83 -1.52
N ASN A 52 1.42 -9.82 -0.48
CA ASN A 52 0.05 -10.31 -0.54
C ASN A 52 -0.92 -9.17 -0.25
N VAL A 53 -1.71 -8.81 -1.26
CA VAL A 53 -2.75 -7.78 -1.16
C VAL A 53 -4.09 -8.48 -1.21
N GLN A 54 -4.86 -8.34 -0.14
CA GLN A 54 -6.23 -8.81 -0.07
C GLN A 54 -7.13 -7.59 0.12
N ILE A 55 -8.13 -7.47 -0.75
CA ILE A 55 -9.16 -6.44 -0.65
C ILE A 55 -10.48 -7.17 -0.45
N ASP A 56 -11.10 -6.95 0.71
CA ASP A 56 -12.35 -7.62 1.06
C ASP A 56 -13.44 -7.31 0.03
N ASN A 57 -14.20 -8.34 -0.35
CA ASN A 57 -15.23 -8.31 -1.41
C ASN A 57 -14.74 -7.96 -2.82
N VAL A 58 -13.43 -7.82 -3.05
CA VAL A 58 -12.86 -7.57 -4.38
C VAL A 58 -12.01 -8.75 -4.85
N GLY A 59 -11.08 -9.22 -4.03
CA GLY A 59 -10.22 -10.34 -4.38
C GLY A 59 -8.84 -10.30 -3.73
N LYS A 60 -7.95 -11.18 -4.19
CA LYS A 60 -6.59 -11.34 -3.67
C LYS A 60 -5.59 -11.33 -4.82
N VAL A 61 -4.54 -10.55 -4.67
CA VAL A 61 -3.37 -10.53 -5.55
C VAL A 61 -2.15 -10.93 -4.74
N THR A 62 -1.40 -11.91 -5.23
CA THR A 62 -0.13 -12.33 -4.61
C THR A 62 0.98 -12.16 -5.64
N VAL A 63 1.98 -11.37 -5.28
CA VAL A 63 3.15 -11.10 -6.12
C VAL A 63 4.38 -11.68 -5.43
N LYS A 64 5.13 -12.49 -6.18
CA LYS A 64 6.46 -12.96 -5.78
C LYS A 64 7.49 -12.09 -6.47
N LEU A 65 8.32 -11.42 -5.69
CA LEU A 65 9.43 -10.63 -6.23
C LEU A 65 10.54 -11.60 -6.63
N GLN A 66 10.89 -11.62 -7.92
CA GLN A 66 12.07 -12.33 -8.40
C GLN A 66 13.30 -11.46 -8.15
N ASP A 67 14.37 -12.10 -7.66
CA ASP A 67 15.66 -11.47 -7.35
C ASP A 67 16.31 -10.82 -8.59
#